data_AF-A0A3D4BSY9-F1
#
_entry.id   AF-A0A3D4BSY9-F1
#
_cell.length_a   1.000
_cell.length_b   1.000
_cell.length_c   1.000
_cell.angle_alpha   90.00
_cell.angle_beta   90.00
_cell.angle_gamma   90.00
#
_symmetry.space_group_name_H-M   'P 1'
#
loop_
_entity.id
_entity.type
_entity.pdbx_description
1 polymer ?
#
loop_
_entity_poly.entity_id
_entity_poly.type
_entity_poly.pdbx_seq_one_letter_code
_entity_poly.pdbx_strand_id
1 'polypeptide(L)'
;MEYREVFVREWKYNSEHLFEPLEGHVNEWYFHLKTWYDYFLPIVVFSAIGLLLIHKEKNVVARKIGIVSSLAIVAVMLVYSFAATALPAYTIILLLPVAFLAAAGIERFLSVTEKKWLNPVFIILITGFATYNLWQGYKTYIPQDWIAEHQLHMKEFYSEVGDKLPENAVIFNTPEMEFIEAMYYTGRVSYQMVPTEEDIDEMVAKGYEPTLILDQTFTREEFNEKDYLRPFQTFEWPY
;
A
#
# COMPACT_ATOMS: atom_id res chain seq x y z
N MET A 1 3.28 0.13 -28.78
CA MET A 1 2.18 0.78 -28.02
C MET A 1 2.57 2.24 -27.84
N GLU A 2 1.72 3.18 -28.24
CA GLU A 2 2.05 4.61 -28.15
C GLU A 2 1.84 5.08 -26.70
N TYR A 3 2.79 5.83 -26.11
CA TYR A 3 2.75 6.21 -24.68
C TYR A 3 1.44 6.88 -24.25
N ARG A 4 0.74 7.54 -25.18
CA ARG A 4 -0.57 8.15 -24.95
C ARG A 4 -1.66 7.13 -24.65
N GLU A 5 -1.69 6.01 -25.37
CA GLU A 5 -2.71 4.97 -25.20
C GLU A 5 -2.58 4.31 -23.83
N VAL A 6 -1.34 4.04 -23.42
CA VAL A 6 -1.03 3.55 -22.08
C VAL A 6 -1.51 4.54 -21.04
N PHE A 7 -1.13 5.82 -21.15
CA PHE A 7 -1.57 6.85 -20.19
C PHE A 7 -3.09 6.92 -20.05
N VAL A 8 -3.84 6.92 -21.16
CA VAL A 8 -5.31 7.00 -21.12
C VAL A 8 -5.90 5.76 -20.44
N ARG A 9 -5.35 4.56 -20.71
CA ARG A 9 -5.78 3.33 -20.07
C ARG A 9 -5.51 3.34 -18.57
N GLU A 10 -4.28 3.64 -18.16
CA GLU A 10 -3.90 3.71 -16.74
C GLU A 10 -4.68 4.80 -16.00
N TRP A 11 -4.95 5.93 -16.63
CA TRP A 11 -5.79 6.98 -16.05
C TRP A 11 -7.23 6.51 -15.80
N LYS A 12 -7.81 5.81 -16.79
CA LYS A 12 -9.16 5.26 -16.67
C LYS A 12 -9.21 4.21 -15.55
N TYR A 13 -8.26 3.28 -15.54
CA TYR A 13 -8.14 2.26 -14.50
C TYR A 13 -8.00 2.88 -13.10
N ASN A 14 -7.12 3.88 -12.94
CA ASN A 14 -6.98 4.63 -11.68
C ASN A 14 -8.28 5.32 -11.23
N SER A 15 -9.10 5.79 -12.17
CA SER A 15 -10.39 6.39 -11.82
C SER A 15 -11.45 5.37 -11.39
N GLU A 16 -11.36 4.13 -11.88
CA GLU A 16 -12.28 3.05 -11.52
C GLU A 16 -12.16 2.69 -10.02
N HIS A 17 -10.96 2.78 -9.43
CA HIS A 17 -10.75 2.59 -7.98
C HIS A 17 -11.60 3.50 -7.07
N LEU A 18 -12.09 4.65 -7.57
CA LEU A 18 -12.97 5.53 -6.79
C LEU A 18 -14.40 4.98 -6.68
N PHE A 19 -14.85 4.20 -7.66
CA PHE A 19 -16.24 3.78 -7.80
C PHE A 19 -16.42 2.27 -7.67
N GLU A 20 -15.38 1.49 -7.98
CA GLU A 20 -15.38 0.05 -7.94
C GLU A 20 -14.28 -0.47 -6.99
N PRO A 21 -14.58 -1.48 -6.16
CA PRO A 21 -13.56 -2.14 -5.36
C PRO A 21 -12.74 -3.05 -6.27
N LEU A 22 -11.53 -2.61 -6.59
CA LEU A 22 -10.60 -3.39 -7.39
C LEU A 22 -9.65 -4.17 -6.47
N GLU A 23 -9.18 -5.33 -6.94
CA GLU A 23 -8.09 -6.10 -6.33
C GLU A 23 -8.36 -6.52 -4.86
N GLY A 24 -9.63 -6.71 -4.49
CA GLY A 24 -10.01 -7.15 -3.14
C GLY A 24 -9.80 -6.09 -2.04
N HIS A 25 -9.51 -4.83 -2.39
CA HIS A 25 -9.26 -3.75 -1.45
C HIS A 25 -10.53 -3.12 -0.84
N VAL A 26 -11.50 -3.95 -0.47
CA VAL A 26 -12.69 -3.54 0.28
C VAL A 26 -12.34 -3.43 1.76
N ASN A 27 -12.43 -2.24 2.33
CA ASN A 27 -12.18 -2.02 3.76
C ASN A 27 -13.30 -1.21 4.42
N GLU A 28 -13.27 -1.08 5.76
CA GLU A 28 -14.28 -0.32 6.48
C GLU A 28 -14.17 1.19 6.22
N TRP A 29 -15.27 1.93 6.43
CA TRP A 29 -15.32 3.38 6.20
C TRP A 29 -14.29 4.19 7.02
N TYR A 30 -13.81 3.63 8.14
CA TYR A 30 -12.79 4.23 9.01
C TYR A 30 -11.37 3.71 8.73
N PHE A 31 -11.17 2.94 7.65
CA PHE A 31 -9.89 2.35 7.28
C PHE A 31 -8.73 3.34 7.37
N HIS A 32 -8.86 4.51 6.72
CA HIS A 32 -7.80 5.52 6.73
C HIS A 32 -7.53 6.10 8.12
N LEU A 33 -8.56 6.27 8.97
CA LEU A 33 -8.34 6.67 10.37
C LEU A 33 -7.56 5.62 11.14
N LYS A 34 -7.89 4.33 10.95
CA LYS A 34 -7.17 3.21 11.55
C LYS A 34 -5.73 3.14 11.05
N THR A 35 -5.49 3.29 9.74
CA THR A 35 -4.14 3.34 9.16
C THR A 35 -3.29 4.44 9.80
N TRP A 36 -3.85 5.65 9.94
CA TRP A 36 -3.15 6.77 10.58
C TRP A 36 -2.88 6.52 12.07
N TYR A 37 -3.82 5.88 12.77
CA TYR A 37 -3.61 5.45 14.15
C TYR A 37 -2.47 4.43 14.26
N ASP A 38 -2.47 3.39 13.42
CA ASP A 38 -1.50 2.29 13.48
C ASP A 38 -0.06 2.77 13.19
N TYR A 39 0.12 3.64 12.17
CA TYR A 39 1.46 4.10 11.76
C TYR A 39 1.91 5.41 12.41
N PHE A 40 0.98 6.31 12.75
CA PHE A 40 1.30 7.70 13.10
C PHE A 40 0.69 8.16 14.43
N LEU A 41 0.34 7.24 15.34
CA LEU A 41 -0.31 7.54 16.63
C LEU A 41 0.18 8.82 17.34
N PRO A 42 1.50 9.05 17.54
CA PRO A 42 1.95 10.24 18.28
C PRO A 42 1.60 11.53 17.54
N ILE A 43 1.79 11.52 16.22
CA ILE A 43 1.49 12.64 15.35
C ILE A 43 -0.02 12.89 15.29
N VAL A 44 -0.84 11.83 15.27
CA VAL A 44 -2.30 11.93 15.34
C VAL A 44 -2.76 12.55 16.66
N VAL A 45 -2.21 12.13 17.80
CA VAL A 45 -2.54 12.70 19.12
C VAL A 45 -2.17 14.18 19.20
N PHE A 46 -0.96 14.55 18.79
CA PHE A 46 -0.55 15.96 18.82
C PHE A 46 -1.30 16.82 17.80
N SER A 47 -1.67 16.28 16.63
CA SER A 47 -2.48 17.01 15.66
C SER A 47 -3.90 17.25 16.17
N ALA A 48 -4.50 16.32 16.91
CA ALA A 48 -5.78 16.52 17.59
C ALA A 48 -5.69 17.64 18.65
N ILE A 49 -4.61 17.68 19.45
CA ILE A 49 -4.35 18.78 20.40
C ILE A 49 -4.23 20.11 19.66
N GLY A 50 -3.47 20.14 18.55
CA GLY A 50 -3.31 21.32 17.71
C GLY A 50 -4.64 21.82 17.15
N LEU A 51 -5.48 20.92 16.64
CA LEU A 51 -6.82 21.22 16.13
C LEU A 51 -7.72 21.87 17.18
N LEU A 52 -7.73 21.33 18.41
CA LEU A 52 -8.54 21.89 19.50
C LEU A 52 -8.09 23.31 19.90
N LEU A 53 -6.80 23.61 19.73
CA LEU A 53 -6.20 24.86 20.21
C LEU A 53 -5.97 25.90 19.11
N ILE A 54 -6.10 25.55 17.83
CA ILE A 54 -5.80 26.46 16.71
C ILE A 54 -6.65 27.73 16.73
N HIS A 55 -7.91 27.64 17.18
CA HIS A 55 -8.81 28.78 17.30
C HIS A 55 -8.35 29.80 18.35
N LYS A 56 -7.53 29.38 19.31
CA LYS A 56 -6.92 30.23 20.34
C LYS A 56 -5.59 30.86 19.89
N GLU A 57 -5.11 30.51 18.69
CA GLU A 57 -3.87 31.05 18.16
C GLU A 57 -4.03 32.54 17.84
N LYS A 58 -3.11 33.35 18.38
CA LYS A 58 -3.10 34.81 18.20
C LYS A 58 -2.36 35.20 16.92
N ASN A 59 -1.38 34.41 16.50
CA ASN A 59 -0.68 34.63 15.25
C ASN A 59 -1.62 34.31 14.07
N VAL A 60 -1.96 35.33 13.28
CA VAL A 60 -2.91 35.20 12.16
C VAL A 60 -2.41 34.22 11.10
N VAL A 61 -1.11 34.17 10.84
CA VAL A 61 -0.52 33.27 9.83
C VAL A 61 -0.61 31.83 10.32
N ALA A 62 -0.15 31.56 11.55
CA ALA A 62 -0.22 30.22 12.14
C ALA A 62 -1.67 29.71 12.22
N ARG A 63 -2.61 30.57 12.62
CA ARG A 63 -4.04 30.24 12.64
C ARG A 63 -4.57 29.88 11.25
N LYS A 64 -4.22 30.65 10.22
CA LYS A 64 -4.61 30.36 8.83
C LYS A 64 -4.04 29.02 8.35
N ILE A 65 -2.76 28.76 8.62
CA ILE A 65 -2.11 27.48 8.29
C ILE A 65 -2.86 26.32 8.94
N GLY A 66 -3.17 26.43 10.23
CA GLY A 66 -3.90 25.36 10.92
C GLY A 66 -5.32 25.17 10.38
N ILE A 67 -6.08 26.24 10.09
CA ILE A 67 -7.42 26.13 9.48
C ILE A 67 -7.33 25.45 8.10
N VAL A 68 -6.41 25.87 7.24
CA VAL A 68 -6.22 25.24 5.91
C VAL A 68 -5.81 23.78 6.05
N SER A 69 -4.94 23.46 7.02
CA SER A 69 -4.54 22.09 7.31
C SER A 69 -5.72 21.24 7.79
N SER A 70 -6.58 21.77 8.67
CA SER A 70 -7.79 21.09 9.13
C SER A 70 -8.77 20.84 7.97
N LEU A 71 -8.98 21.83 7.10
CA LEU A 71 -9.83 21.68 5.92
C LEU A 71 -9.28 20.64 4.95
N ALA A 72 -7.96 20.63 4.72
CA ALA A 72 -7.31 19.63 3.87
C ALA A 72 -7.49 18.21 4.43
N ILE A 73 -7.28 18.01 5.74
CA ILE A 73 -7.50 16.71 6.39
C ILE A 73 -8.95 16.25 6.22
N VAL A 74 -9.92 17.11 6.53
CA VAL A 74 -11.33 16.76 6.38
C VAL A 74 -11.68 16.45 4.92
N ALA A 75 -11.25 17.28 3.97
CA ALA A 75 -11.54 17.09 2.56
C ALA A 75 -10.98 15.77 2.03
N VAL A 76 -9.71 15.46 2.31
CA VAL A 76 -9.05 14.24 1.85
C VAL A 76 -9.63 13.00 2.54
N MET A 77 -9.85 13.05 3.85
CA MET A 77 -10.46 11.92 4.58
C MET A 77 -11.87 11.65 4.06
N LEU A 78 -12.69 12.68 3.81
CA LEU A 78 -14.02 12.48 3.22
C LEU A 78 -13.93 11.86 1.84
N VAL A 79 -13.10 12.40 0.94
CA VAL A 79 -12.96 11.87 -0.43
C VAL A 79 -12.59 10.39 -0.41
N TYR A 80 -11.58 9.99 0.37
CA TYR A 80 -11.12 8.61 0.37
C TYR A 80 -11.93 7.68 1.27
N SER A 81 -12.65 8.17 2.27
CA SER A 81 -13.65 7.37 3.00
C SER A 81 -14.83 6.94 2.12
N PHE A 82 -15.08 7.64 1.00
CA PHE A 82 -16.09 7.26 0.01
C PHE A 82 -15.51 6.58 -1.25
N ALA A 83 -14.18 6.44 -1.35
CA ALA A 83 -13.58 5.68 -2.43
C ALA A 83 -13.87 4.18 -2.24
N ALA A 84 -14.23 3.49 -3.32
CA ALA A 84 -14.56 2.08 -3.27
C ALA A 84 -13.35 1.18 -2.97
N THR A 85 -12.16 1.56 -3.45
CA THR A 85 -10.88 0.93 -3.13
C THR A 85 -10.19 1.71 -2.01
N ALA A 86 -9.80 1.05 -0.92
CA ALA A 86 -9.10 1.69 0.19
C ALA A 86 -7.61 1.30 0.22
N LEU A 87 -6.74 2.24 -0.19
CA LEU A 87 -5.28 2.05 -0.16
C LEU A 87 -4.63 2.95 0.90
N PRO A 88 -3.70 2.44 1.74
CA PRO A 88 -3.00 3.25 2.74
C PRO A 88 -2.36 4.52 2.17
N ALA A 89 -1.80 4.42 0.96
CA ALA A 89 -1.08 5.49 0.28
C ALA A 89 -1.98 6.69 -0.10
N TYR A 90 -3.29 6.53 -0.27
CA TYR A 90 -4.19 7.60 -0.72
C TYR A 90 -4.15 8.83 0.18
N THR A 91 -3.99 8.62 1.48
CA THR A 91 -3.99 9.70 2.47
C THR A 91 -2.59 10.24 2.80
N ILE A 92 -1.53 9.76 2.14
CA ILE A 92 -0.15 10.20 2.41
C ILE A 92 0.05 11.70 2.17
N ILE A 93 -0.75 12.31 1.28
CA ILE A 93 -0.76 13.76 1.05
C ILE A 93 -1.07 14.58 2.31
N LEU A 94 -1.68 13.95 3.33
CA LEU A 94 -1.98 14.57 4.62
C LEU A 94 -0.78 14.70 5.56
N LEU A 95 0.39 14.16 5.21
CA LEU A 95 1.58 14.23 6.05
C LEU A 95 1.91 15.67 6.48
N LEU A 96 1.90 16.62 5.54
CA LEU A 96 2.19 18.03 5.83
C LEU A 96 1.07 18.71 6.65
N PRO A 97 -0.21 18.66 6.25
CA PRO A 97 -1.31 19.19 7.07
C PRO A 97 -1.32 18.66 8.51
N VAL A 98 -1.14 17.35 8.69
CA VAL A 98 -1.12 16.72 10.02
C VAL A 98 0.12 17.16 10.79
N ALA A 99 1.29 17.26 10.15
CA ALA A 99 2.51 17.74 10.79
C ALA A 99 2.40 19.19 11.28
N PHE A 100 1.75 20.09 10.53
CA PHE A 100 1.54 21.47 10.99
C PHE A 100 0.65 21.55 12.23
N LEU A 101 -0.44 20.78 12.27
CA LEU A 101 -1.29 20.70 13.45
C LEU A 101 -0.55 20.05 14.62
N ALA A 102 0.21 18.99 14.37
CA ALA A 102 1.01 18.32 15.40
C ALA A 102 2.06 19.27 15.99
N ALA A 103 2.72 20.08 15.17
CA ALA A 103 3.67 21.08 15.64
C ALA A 103 3.01 22.09 16.59
N ALA A 104 1.82 22.59 16.25
CA ALA A 104 1.05 23.47 17.13
C ALA A 104 0.66 22.77 18.45
N GLY A 105 0.26 21.49 18.40
CA GLY A 105 -0.05 20.69 19.58
C GLY A 105 1.17 20.46 20.48
N ILE A 106 2.32 20.12 19.88
CA ILE A 106 3.60 19.92 20.58
C ILE A 106 4.04 21.23 21.24
N GLU A 107 4.01 22.36 20.52
CA GLU A 107 4.36 23.66 21.10
C GLU A 107 3.51 23.96 22.34
N ARG A 108 2.20 23.72 22.26
CA ARG A 108 1.29 23.92 23.39
C ARG A 108 1.60 22.96 24.53
N PHE A 109 1.82 21.68 24.26
CA PHE A 109 2.22 20.68 25.26
C PHE A 109 3.50 21.09 26.00
N LEU A 110 4.53 21.51 25.24
CA LEU A 110 5.81 21.96 25.79
C LEU A 110 5.72 23.30 26.53
N SER A 111 4.69 24.11 26.25
CA SER A 111 4.46 25.37 26.98
C SER A 111 3.85 25.19 28.37
N VAL A 112 3.28 24.01 28.66
CA VAL A 112 2.67 23.70 29.98
C VAL A 112 3.74 23.44 31.05
N THR A 113 4.92 22.94 30.66
CA THR A 113 5.99 22.68 31.63
C THR A 113 6.76 23.95 31.98
N GLU A 114 6.87 24.27 33.27
CA GLU A 114 7.73 25.35 33.76
C GLU A 114 9.22 25.04 33.53
N LYS A 115 9.58 23.76 33.44
CA LYS A 115 10.96 23.27 33.26
C LYS A 115 11.31 23.17 31.77
N LYS A 116 11.46 24.31 31.11
CA LYS A 116 11.75 24.40 29.66
C LYS A 116 13.00 23.63 29.21
N TRP A 117 13.95 23.37 30.11
CA TRP A 117 15.15 22.57 29.81
C TRP A 117 14.83 21.11 29.49
N LEU A 118 13.64 20.61 29.85
CA LEU A 118 13.16 19.27 29.49
C LEU A 118 12.58 19.20 28.07
N ASN A 119 12.32 20.32 27.40
CA ASN A 119 11.70 20.34 26.08
C ASN A 119 12.46 19.52 25.03
N PRO A 120 13.81 19.58 24.94
CA PRO A 120 14.56 18.73 24.02
C PRO A 120 14.37 17.25 24.31
N VAL A 121 14.27 16.85 25.59
CA VAL A 121 14.04 15.45 25.98
C VAL A 121 12.67 14.99 25.50
N PHE A 122 11.62 15.80 25.71
CA PHE A 122 10.28 15.48 25.20
C PHE A 122 10.23 15.40 23.67
N ILE A 123 10.92 16.31 22.97
CA ILE A 123 11.01 16.26 21.51
C ILE A 123 11.66 14.95 21.07
N ILE A 124 12.81 14.59 21.65
CA ILE A 124 13.52 13.34 21.34
C ILE A 124 12.63 12.11 21.60
N LEU A 125 11.87 12.10 22.69
CA LEU A 125 10.95 11.00 23.01
C LEU A 125 9.80 10.91 22.02
N ILE A 126 9.18 12.04 21.65
CA ILE A 126 8.08 12.09 20.69
C ILE A 126 8.56 11.66 19.30
N THR A 127 9.68 12.21 18.83
CA THR A 127 10.25 11.84 17.52
C THR A 127 10.75 10.42 17.54
N GLY A 128 11.42 9.99 18.60
CA GLY A 128 11.92 8.63 18.77
C GLY A 128 10.79 7.60 18.72
N PHE A 129 9.69 7.84 19.44
CA PHE A 129 8.52 6.96 19.42
C PHE A 129 7.82 6.94 18.05
N ALA A 130 7.67 8.10 17.39
CA ALA A 130 7.12 8.17 16.04
C ALA A 130 8.00 7.42 15.02
N THR A 131 9.31 7.59 15.09
CA THR A 131 10.25 6.86 14.22
C THR A 131 10.34 5.38 14.55
N TYR A 132 10.13 4.99 15.81
CA TYR A 132 10.15 3.59 16.22
C TYR A 132 9.00 2.81 15.57
N ASN A 133 7.78 3.35 15.54
CA ASN A 133 6.65 2.68 14.88
C ASN A 133 6.88 2.53 13.37
N LEU A 134 7.40 3.58 12.72
CA LEU A 134 7.79 3.50 11.30
C LEU A 134 8.90 2.48 11.09
N TRP A 135 9.89 2.48 11.96
CA TRP A 135 11.01 1.55 11.91
C TRP A 135 10.56 0.11 12.13
N GLN A 136 9.62 -0.16 13.04
CA GLN A 136 9.08 -1.51 13.23
C GLN A 136 8.33 -2.02 12.00
N GLY A 137 7.61 -1.14 11.29
CA GLY A 137 7.05 -1.48 9.98
C GLY A 137 8.13 -1.78 8.91
N TYR A 138 9.28 -1.13 9.01
CA TYR A 138 10.43 -1.37 8.12
C TYR A 138 11.30 -2.57 8.54
N LYS A 139 11.27 -2.97 9.82
CA LYS A 139 12.19 -3.94 10.42
C LYS A 139 11.88 -5.40 10.09
N THR A 140 10.94 -5.66 9.19
CA THR A 140 10.91 -6.89 8.39
C THR A 140 12.15 -6.89 7.47
N TYR A 141 13.33 -6.87 8.09
CA TYR A 141 14.61 -6.62 7.44
C TYR A 141 15.08 -7.94 6.85
N ILE A 142 14.84 -8.09 5.57
CA ILE A 142 15.43 -9.13 4.76
C ILE A 142 16.94 -8.83 4.65
N PRO A 143 17.84 -9.80 4.94
CA PRO A 143 19.29 -9.60 4.81
C PRO A 143 19.64 -9.05 3.42
N GLN A 144 20.50 -8.05 3.33
CA GLN A 144 20.80 -7.39 2.05
C GLN A 144 21.38 -8.36 1.00
N ASP A 145 22.15 -9.34 1.44
CA ASP A 145 22.67 -10.41 0.58
C ASP A 145 21.55 -11.31 0.06
N TRP A 146 20.55 -11.61 0.91
CA TRP A 146 19.34 -12.32 0.48
C TRP A 146 18.55 -11.52 -0.53
N ILE A 147 18.42 -10.19 -0.36
CA ILE A 147 17.69 -9.35 -1.33
C ILE A 147 18.35 -9.42 -2.71
N ALA A 148 19.67 -9.29 -2.80
CA ALA A 148 20.37 -9.31 -4.07
C ALA A 148 20.31 -10.69 -4.76
N GLU A 149 20.51 -11.76 -3.99
CA GLU A 149 20.42 -13.15 -4.48
C GLU A 149 18.99 -13.49 -4.91
N HIS A 150 18.00 -13.15 -4.08
CA HIS A 150 16.60 -13.38 -4.38
C HIS A 150 16.14 -12.58 -5.61
N GLN A 151 16.55 -11.32 -5.75
CA GLN A 151 16.27 -10.52 -6.96
C GLN A 151 16.89 -11.12 -8.22
N LEU A 152 18.09 -11.70 -8.11
CA LEU A 152 18.72 -12.40 -9.22
C LEU A 152 17.92 -13.65 -9.60
N HIS A 153 17.53 -14.46 -8.61
CA HIS A 153 16.72 -15.67 -8.84
C HIS A 153 15.34 -15.35 -9.45
N MET A 154 14.64 -14.33 -8.93
CA MET A 154 13.38 -13.85 -9.51
C MET A 154 13.57 -13.45 -10.98
N LYS A 155 14.61 -12.66 -11.27
CA LYS A 155 14.90 -12.25 -12.63
C LYS A 155 15.12 -13.46 -13.55
N GLU A 156 15.97 -14.40 -13.13
CA GLU A 156 16.30 -15.58 -13.92
C GLU A 156 15.06 -16.45 -14.17
N PHE A 157 14.31 -16.77 -13.10
CA PHE A 157 13.09 -17.57 -13.20
C PHE A 157 12.04 -16.90 -14.08
N TYR A 158 11.67 -15.65 -13.80
CA TYR A 158 10.60 -14.98 -14.55
C TYR A 158 10.98 -14.67 -15.99
N SER A 159 12.27 -14.49 -16.30
CA SER A 159 12.73 -14.40 -17.68
C SER A 159 12.54 -15.74 -18.41
N GLU A 160 12.94 -16.85 -17.80
CA GLU A 160 12.77 -18.19 -18.38
C GLU A 160 11.29 -18.59 -18.55
N VAL A 161 10.46 -18.27 -17.55
CA VAL A 161 9.01 -18.46 -17.61
C VAL A 161 8.42 -17.61 -18.73
N GLY A 162 8.79 -16.33 -18.79
CA GLY A 162 8.32 -15.39 -19.81
C GLY A 162 8.58 -15.86 -21.24
N ASP A 163 9.72 -16.50 -21.51
CA ASP A 163 10.06 -17.04 -22.83
C ASP A 163 9.17 -18.24 -23.24
N LYS A 164 8.56 -18.92 -22.26
CA LYS A 164 7.70 -20.10 -22.46
C LYS A 164 6.21 -19.77 -22.44
N LEU A 165 5.84 -18.54 -22.09
CA LEU A 165 4.45 -18.11 -21.97
C LEU A 165 3.93 -17.49 -23.26
N PRO A 166 2.67 -17.78 -23.65
CA PRO A 166 2.03 -17.06 -24.74
C PRO A 166 1.77 -15.58 -24.37
N GLU A 167 1.49 -14.75 -25.37
CA GLU A 167 1.26 -13.31 -25.16
C GLU A 167 0.00 -13.01 -24.34
N ASN A 168 -1.01 -13.87 -24.41
CA ASN A 168 -2.27 -13.77 -23.69
C ASN A 168 -2.26 -14.56 -22.36
N ALA A 169 -1.09 -14.91 -21.82
CA ALA A 169 -1.01 -15.57 -20.53
C ALA A 169 -1.35 -14.64 -19.37
N VAL A 170 -2.05 -15.17 -18.36
CA VAL A 170 -2.25 -14.54 -17.05
C VAL A 170 -1.71 -15.47 -15.98
N ILE A 171 -0.80 -14.97 -15.16
CA ILE A 171 -0.09 -15.74 -14.15
C ILE A 171 -0.81 -15.58 -12.80
N PHE A 172 -1.05 -16.69 -12.12
CA PHE A 172 -1.65 -16.74 -10.80
C PHE A 172 -0.75 -17.44 -9.79
N ASN A 173 -1.08 -17.26 -8.51
CA ASN A 173 -0.31 -17.76 -7.37
C ASN A 173 1.17 -17.35 -7.43
N THR A 174 1.42 -16.09 -7.78
CA THR A 174 2.78 -15.55 -7.69
C THR A 174 3.14 -15.36 -6.21
N PRO A 175 4.36 -15.71 -5.77
CA PRO A 175 4.77 -15.50 -4.38
C PRO A 175 4.55 -14.06 -3.90
N GLU A 176 4.37 -13.91 -2.59
CA GLU A 176 4.08 -12.63 -1.95
C GLU A 176 5.14 -11.57 -2.28
N MET A 177 4.68 -10.36 -2.66
CA MET A 177 5.51 -9.23 -3.09
C MET A 177 6.33 -9.45 -4.39
N GLU A 178 6.21 -10.58 -5.08
CA GLU A 178 6.96 -10.84 -6.32
C GLU A 178 6.14 -10.62 -7.61
N PHE A 179 4.84 -10.37 -7.50
CA PHE A 179 3.94 -10.22 -8.66
C PHE A 179 4.33 -9.05 -9.56
N ILE A 180 4.95 -7.99 -9.03
CA ILE A 180 5.44 -6.87 -9.83
C ILE A 180 6.64 -7.30 -10.68
N GLU A 181 7.59 -8.02 -10.09
CA GLU A 181 8.76 -8.56 -10.78
C GLU A 181 8.37 -9.62 -11.81
N ALA A 182 7.39 -10.47 -11.48
CA ALA A 182 6.79 -11.39 -12.44
C ALA A 182 6.21 -10.63 -13.64
N MET A 183 5.41 -9.58 -13.41
CA MET A 183 4.89 -8.74 -14.50
C MET A 183 5.99 -8.03 -15.29
N TYR A 184 7.07 -7.60 -14.63
CA TYR A 184 8.16 -6.89 -15.28
C TYR A 184 9.00 -7.78 -16.19
N TYR A 185 9.41 -8.95 -15.71
CA TYR A 185 10.29 -9.86 -16.44
C TYR A 185 9.54 -10.75 -17.42
N THR A 186 8.30 -11.14 -17.10
CA THR A 186 7.46 -11.84 -18.06
C THR A 186 6.77 -10.84 -18.99
N GLY A 187 6.38 -9.64 -18.60
CA GLY A 187 5.50 -8.79 -19.43
C GLY A 187 4.06 -9.29 -19.53
N ARG A 188 3.67 -10.24 -18.68
CA ARG A 188 2.31 -10.82 -18.58
C ARG A 188 1.67 -10.33 -17.28
N VAL A 189 0.35 -10.28 -17.21
CA VAL A 189 -0.35 -9.89 -15.97
C VAL A 189 -0.16 -11.00 -14.93
N SER A 190 0.15 -10.62 -13.68
CA SER A 190 0.43 -11.55 -12.59
C SER A 190 -0.37 -11.21 -11.35
N TYR A 191 -0.91 -12.23 -10.69
CA TYR A 191 -1.66 -12.11 -9.44
C TYR A 191 -1.08 -13.01 -8.36
N GLN A 192 -1.08 -12.51 -7.12
CA GLN A 192 -0.65 -13.27 -5.95
C GLN A 192 -1.71 -14.31 -5.51
N MET A 193 -2.98 -14.12 -5.88
CA MET A 193 -4.04 -15.03 -5.46
C MET A 193 -4.02 -16.36 -6.21
N VAL A 194 -4.43 -17.43 -5.51
CA VAL A 194 -4.88 -18.68 -6.14
C VAL A 194 -6.25 -18.41 -6.76
N PRO A 195 -6.45 -18.69 -8.06
CA PRO A 195 -7.70 -18.38 -8.73
C PRO A 195 -8.79 -19.38 -8.32
N THR A 196 -10.04 -18.92 -8.37
CA THR A 196 -11.21 -19.81 -8.31
C THR A 196 -11.53 -20.38 -9.70
N GLU A 197 -12.34 -21.43 -9.77
CA GLU A 197 -12.81 -21.95 -11.06
C GLU A 197 -13.58 -20.90 -11.87
N GLU A 198 -14.35 -20.04 -11.20
CA GLU A 198 -15.09 -18.95 -11.83
C GLU A 198 -14.13 -17.93 -12.48
N ASP A 199 -13.05 -17.57 -11.78
CA ASP A 199 -12.03 -16.66 -12.32
C ASP A 199 -11.37 -17.24 -13.58
N ILE A 200 -11.07 -18.54 -13.55
CA ILE A 200 -10.48 -19.28 -14.67
C ILE A 200 -11.43 -19.29 -15.87
N ASP A 201 -12.69 -19.65 -15.67
CA ASP A 201 -13.67 -19.72 -16.75
C ASP A 201 -13.92 -18.34 -17.35
N GLU A 202 -13.96 -17.28 -16.54
CA GLU A 202 -14.07 -15.90 -17.02
C GLU A 202 -12.86 -15.49 -17.86
N MET A 203 -11.64 -15.79 -17.40
CA MET A 203 -10.40 -15.47 -18.13
C MET A 203 -10.32 -16.19 -19.47
N VAL A 204 -10.63 -17.48 -19.49
CA VAL A 204 -10.65 -18.27 -20.73
C VAL A 204 -11.74 -17.77 -21.68
N ALA A 205 -12.92 -17.40 -21.17
CA ALA A 205 -13.98 -16.80 -21.98
C ALA A 205 -13.56 -15.46 -22.61
N LYS A 206 -12.66 -14.71 -21.95
CA LYS A 206 -12.04 -13.48 -22.47
C LYS A 206 -10.84 -13.74 -23.39
N GLY A 207 -10.43 -15.00 -23.59
CA GLY A 207 -9.34 -15.40 -24.49
C GLY A 207 -7.95 -15.38 -23.84
N TYR A 208 -7.86 -15.40 -22.51
CA TYR A 208 -6.59 -15.49 -21.79
C TYR A 208 -6.23 -16.95 -21.47
N GLU A 209 -4.93 -17.22 -21.36
CA GLU A 209 -4.39 -18.52 -20.94
C GLU A 209 -3.92 -18.48 -19.49
N PRO A 210 -4.65 -19.07 -18.53
CA PRO A 210 -4.26 -19.06 -17.13
C PRO A 210 -3.04 -19.97 -16.91
N THR A 211 -2.04 -19.42 -16.23
CA THR A 211 -0.81 -20.11 -15.80
C THR A 211 -0.73 -20.05 -14.28
N LEU A 212 -0.31 -21.12 -13.63
CA LEU A 212 -0.03 -21.11 -12.19
C LEU A 212 1.47 -21.26 -11.90
N ILE A 213 1.95 -20.47 -10.95
CA ILE A 213 3.20 -20.75 -10.27
C ILE A 213 2.85 -21.57 -9.03
N LEU A 214 3.46 -22.74 -8.89
CA LEU A 214 3.30 -23.61 -7.74
C LEU A 214 4.45 -23.32 -6.78
N ASP A 215 4.13 -23.02 -5.53
CA ASP A 215 5.09 -22.65 -4.51
C ASP A 215 4.77 -23.38 -3.19
N GLN A 216 5.38 -22.93 -2.09
CA GLN A 216 5.12 -23.52 -0.77
C GLN A 216 3.72 -23.21 -0.24
N THR A 217 3.02 -22.20 -0.77
CA THR A 217 1.69 -21.77 -0.32
C THR A 217 0.56 -22.44 -1.11
N PHE A 218 0.83 -22.86 -2.34
CA PHE A 218 -0.06 -23.70 -3.14
C PHE A 218 0.75 -24.72 -3.94
N THR A 219 0.80 -25.93 -3.38
CA THR A 219 1.66 -27.01 -3.86
C THR A 219 1.05 -27.75 -5.05
N ARG A 220 1.89 -28.54 -5.73
CA ARG A 220 1.44 -29.47 -6.78
C ARG A 220 0.37 -30.45 -6.28
N GLU A 221 0.48 -30.90 -5.03
CA GLU A 221 -0.47 -31.83 -4.42
C GLU A 221 -1.86 -31.17 -4.28
N GLU A 222 -1.91 -29.96 -3.73
CA GLU A 222 -3.15 -29.19 -3.60
C GLU A 222 -3.76 -28.81 -4.95
N PHE A 223 -2.92 -28.52 -5.95
CA PHE A 223 -3.39 -28.32 -7.33
C PHE A 223 -4.05 -29.57 -7.90
N ASN A 224 -3.47 -30.74 -7.68
CA ASN A 224 -4.02 -32.01 -8.17
C ASN A 224 -5.31 -32.40 -7.42
N GLU A 225 -5.45 -32.04 -6.14
CA GLU A 225 -6.66 -32.29 -5.35
C GLU A 225 -7.86 -31.42 -5.75
N LYS A 226 -7.60 -30.21 -6.26
CA LYS A 226 -8.66 -29.30 -6.72
C LYS A 226 -9.39 -29.77 -7.99
N ASP A 227 -8.91 -30.83 -8.65
CA ASP A 227 -9.50 -31.44 -9.85
C ASP A 227 -9.96 -30.40 -10.89
N TYR A 228 -9.09 -29.42 -11.16
CA TYR A 228 -9.44 -28.40 -12.15
C TYR A 228 -9.74 -29.07 -13.49
N LEU A 229 -10.91 -28.76 -14.06
CA LEU A 229 -11.44 -29.42 -15.26
C LEU A 229 -10.59 -29.20 -16.54
N ARG A 230 -9.52 -28.41 -16.48
CA ARG A 230 -8.69 -28.03 -17.63
C ARG A 230 -7.19 -28.13 -17.31
N PRO A 231 -6.35 -28.46 -18.31
CA PRO A 231 -4.90 -28.48 -18.13
C PRO A 231 -4.35 -27.05 -18.02
N PHE A 232 -3.48 -26.81 -17.03
CA PHE A 232 -2.76 -25.54 -16.84
C PHE A 232 -1.29 -25.71 -17.20
N GLN A 233 -0.69 -24.66 -17.76
CA GLN A 233 0.75 -24.51 -17.68
C GLN A 233 1.12 -24.19 -16.24
N THR A 234 2.04 -24.95 -15.69
CA THR A 234 2.48 -24.82 -14.29
C THR A 234 3.99 -24.71 -14.24
N PHE A 235 4.49 -23.84 -13.37
CA PHE A 235 5.90 -23.69 -13.10
C PHE A 235 6.13 -23.89 -11.60
N GLU A 236 7.17 -24.61 -11.23
CA GLU A 236 7.52 -24.78 -9.81
C GLU A 236 8.49 -23.69 -9.42
N TRP A 237 8.09 -22.91 -8.42
CA TRP A 237 8.96 -21.93 -7.80
C TRP A 237 10.08 -22.68 -7.07
N PRO A 238 11.36 -22.40 -7.36
CA PRO A 238 12.47 -23.22 -6.90
C PRO A 238 12.81 -23.07 -5.41
N TYR A 239 12.13 -22.19 -4.65
CA TYR A 239 12.47 -21.84 -3.27
C TYR A 239 11.30 -21.96 -2.30
#